data_AF-A0A938WM73-F1
#
_entry.id   AF-A0A938WM73-F1
#
_cell.length_a   1.000
_cell.length_b   1.000
_cell.length_c   1.000
_cell.angle_alpha   90.00
_cell.angle_beta   90.00
_cell.angle_gamma   90.00
#
_symmetry.space_group_name_H-M   'P 1'
#
loop_
_entity.id
_entity.type
_entity.pdbx_description
1 polymer ?
#
loop_
_entity_poly.entity_id
_entity_poly.type
_entity_poly.pdbx_seq_one_letter_code
_entity_poly.pdbx_strand_id
1 'polypeptide(L)'
;MDKDKIMEQLVAKFLDGATSNEEERRLYDYFTGSRVASHLHKYKAMFEWYAGGMAAPLPPVAEPEGRRARTVPMWAKVAAGAAAAVLIVAGAAVAYQRHAKTERMYAIYSGSYIVRGGKKITDLKVIMPELRRIEHEACALGNRHKGIGRMSPKEIFKMMENENKQNSNRPTI
;
A
#
# COMPACT_ATOMS: atom_id res chain seq x y z
N MET A 1 -40.52 -17.00 -5.38
CA MET A 1 -39.29 -17.75 -5.10
C MET A 1 -38.61 -18.00 -6.43
N ASP A 2 -37.41 -17.46 -6.63
CA ASP A 2 -36.69 -17.58 -7.90
C ASP A 2 -36.37 -19.05 -8.17
N LYS A 3 -36.83 -19.61 -9.30
CA LYS A 3 -36.59 -21.02 -9.67
C LYS A 3 -35.09 -21.34 -9.66
N ASP A 4 -34.27 -20.40 -10.11
CA ASP A 4 -32.81 -20.54 -10.17
C ASP A 4 -32.19 -20.77 -8.79
N LYS A 5 -32.65 -20.05 -7.75
CA LYS A 5 -32.17 -20.23 -6.37
C LYS A 5 -32.53 -21.59 -5.79
N ILE A 6 -33.71 -22.12 -6.14
CA ILE A 6 -34.12 -23.48 -5.73
C ILE A 6 -33.18 -24.50 -6.38
N MET A 7 -32.83 -24.33 -7.66
CA MET A 7 -31.90 -25.21 -8.36
C MET A 7 -30.47 -25.10 -7.81
N GLU A 8 -30.00 -23.91 -7.44
CA GLU A 8 -28.71 -23.73 -6.77
C GLU A 8 -28.60 -24.55 -5.48
N GLN A 9 -29.63 -24.48 -4.63
CA GLN A 9 -29.69 -25.26 -3.39
C GLN A 9 -29.71 -26.77 -3.66
N LEU A 10 -30.44 -27.19 -4.69
CA LEU A 10 -30.54 -28.60 -5.08
C LEU A 10 -29.21 -29.13 -5.63
N VAL A 11 -28.48 -28.30 -6.40
CA VAL A 11 -27.12 -28.62 -6.86
C VAL A 11 -26.16 -28.75 -5.68
N ALA A 12 -26.20 -27.81 -4.73
CA ALA A 12 -25.35 -27.89 -3.54
C ALA A 12 -25.63 -29.17 -2.74
N LYS A 13 -26.91 -29.51 -2.54
CA LYS A 13 -27.36 -30.72 -1.85
C LYS A 13 -26.95 -32.00 -2.58
N PHE A 14 -26.96 -31.99 -3.91
CA PHE A 14 -26.51 -33.11 -4.75
C PHE A 14 -25.01 -33.34 -4.61
N LEU A 15 -24.22 -32.26 -4.63
CA LEU A 15 -22.77 -32.33 -4.43
C LEU A 15 -22.39 -32.81 -3.02
N ASP A 16 -23.27 -32.60 -2.04
CA ASP A 16 -23.16 -33.10 -0.67
C ASP A 16 -23.69 -34.55 -0.52
N GLY A 17 -24.24 -35.15 -1.58
CA GLY A 17 -24.77 -36.51 -1.58
C GLY A 17 -26.06 -36.70 -0.75
N ALA A 18 -26.77 -35.61 -0.44
CA ALA A 18 -27.94 -35.62 0.43
C ALA A 18 -29.28 -35.60 -0.32
N THR A 19 -29.28 -35.66 -1.66
CA THR A 19 -30.49 -35.60 -2.50
C THR A 19 -31.33 -36.87 -2.46
N SER A 20 -32.64 -36.72 -2.61
CA SER A 20 -33.55 -37.84 -2.88
C SER A 20 -33.72 -38.10 -4.39
N ASN A 21 -34.20 -39.29 -4.77
CA ASN A 21 -34.48 -39.65 -6.18
C ASN A 21 -35.41 -38.66 -6.88
N GLU A 22 -36.39 -38.09 -6.17
CA GLU A 22 -37.31 -37.09 -6.72
C GLU A 22 -36.61 -35.75 -6.97
N GLU A 23 -35.68 -35.36 -6.10
CA GLU A 23 -34.88 -34.13 -6.24
C GLU A 23 -33.90 -34.24 -7.40
N GLU A 24 -33.25 -35.40 -7.55
CA GLU A 24 -32.36 -35.68 -8.68
C GLU A 24 -33.10 -35.64 -10.01
N ARG A 25 -34.31 -36.19 -10.08
CA ARG A 25 -35.14 -36.10 -11.27
C ARG A 25 -35.40 -34.65 -11.70
N ARG A 26 -35.64 -33.75 -10.73
CA ARG A 26 -35.80 -32.31 -11.00
C ARG A 26 -34.51 -31.66 -11.49
N LEU A 27 -33.35 -32.09 -10.98
CA LEU A 27 -32.05 -31.64 -11.50
C LEU A 27 -31.88 -32.05 -12.96
N TYR A 28 -32.14 -33.32 -13.29
CA TYR A 28 -32.03 -33.82 -14.65
C TYR A 28 -32.98 -33.08 -15.61
N ASP A 29 -34.24 -32.90 -15.25
CA ASP A 29 -35.23 -32.18 -16.06
C ASP A 29 -34.83 -30.71 -16.31
N TYR A 30 -34.25 -30.05 -15.30
CA TYR A 30 -33.79 -28.67 -15.42
C TYR A 30 -32.57 -28.52 -16.34
N PHE A 31 -31.56 -29.39 -16.19
CA PHE A 31 -30.30 -29.27 -16.92
C PHE A 31 -30.36 -29.83 -18.36
N THR A 32 -31.29 -30.74 -18.65
CA THR A 32 -31.61 -31.19 -20.02
C THR A 32 -32.48 -30.18 -20.79
N GLY A 33 -33.05 -29.19 -20.10
CA GLY A 33 -33.83 -28.11 -20.69
C GLY A 33 -33.01 -27.11 -21.52
N SER A 34 -33.70 -26.31 -22.33
CA SER A 34 -33.08 -25.31 -23.22
C SER A 34 -32.62 -24.03 -22.51
N ARG A 35 -33.07 -23.76 -21.29
CA ARG A 35 -32.78 -22.53 -20.54
C ARG A 35 -32.25 -22.84 -19.14
N VAL A 36 -30.92 -22.84 -19.00
CA VAL A 36 -30.21 -23.00 -17.72
C VAL A 36 -29.58 -21.65 -17.33
N ALA A 37 -29.63 -21.28 -16.06
CA ALA A 37 -28.99 -20.06 -15.56
C ALA A 37 -27.48 -20.02 -15.89
N SER A 38 -26.95 -18.84 -16.23
CA SER A 38 -25.56 -18.67 -16.66
C SER A 38 -24.53 -19.18 -15.64
N HIS A 39 -24.76 -18.96 -14.35
CA HIS A 39 -23.83 -19.40 -13.29
C HIS A 39 -23.90 -20.92 -12.99
N LEU A 40 -24.96 -21.61 -13.45
CA LEU A 40 -25.13 -23.07 -13.33
C LEU A 40 -24.68 -23.83 -14.57
N HIS A 41 -24.39 -23.16 -15.69
CA HIS A 41 -23.99 -23.79 -16.95
C HIS A 41 -22.80 -24.76 -16.82
N LYS A 42 -21.87 -24.50 -15.89
CA LYS A 42 -20.72 -25.37 -15.60
C LYS A 42 -21.12 -26.80 -15.20
N TYR A 43 -22.32 -26.99 -14.64
CA TYR A 43 -22.82 -28.30 -14.21
C TYR A 43 -23.69 -28.97 -15.29
N LYS A 44 -24.03 -28.27 -16.37
CA LYS A 44 -24.97 -28.74 -17.39
C LYS A 44 -24.52 -30.04 -18.04
N ALA A 45 -23.28 -30.07 -18.54
CA ALA A 45 -22.72 -31.25 -19.20
C ALA A 45 -22.70 -32.49 -18.29
N MET A 46 -22.45 -32.28 -16.99
CA MET A 46 -22.45 -33.35 -15.98
C MET A 46 -23.87 -33.92 -15.76
N PHE A 47 -24.87 -33.06 -15.57
CA PHE A 47 -26.25 -33.51 -15.35
C PHE A 47 -26.91 -34.10 -16.62
N GLU A 48 -26.58 -33.59 -17.81
CA GLU A 48 -26.99 -34.20 -19.08
C GLU A 48 -26.41 -35.61 -19.23
N TRP A 49 -25.16 -35.81 -18.79
CA TRP A 49 -24.51 -37.12 -18.81
C TRP A 49 -25.17 -38.13 -17.86
N TYR A 50 -25.52 -37.71 -16.64
CA TYR A 50 -26.26 -38.54 -15.70
C TYR A 50 -27.68 -38.88 -16.21
N ALA A 51 -28.38 -37.90 -16.79
CA ALA A 51 -29.71 -38.12 -17.38
C ALA A 51 -29.67 -39.13 -18.55
N GLY A 52 -28.58 -39.15 -19.31
CA GLY A 52 -28.33 -40.09 -20.41
C GLY A 52 -27.87 -41.49 -19.98
N GLY A 53 -27.90 -41.81 -18.67
CA GLY A 53 -27.54 -43.13 -18.16
C GLY A 53 -26.05 -43.46 -18.26
N MET A 54 -25.18 -42.45 -18.36
CA MET A 54 -23.72 -42.61 -18.36
C MET A 54 -23.19 -43.50 -19.50
N ALA A 55 -23.94 -43.62 -20.61
CA ALA A 55 -23.65 -44.56 -21.68
C ALA A 55 -22.42 -44.21 -22.54
N ALA A 56 -21.98 -42.96 -22.52
CA ALA A 56 -20.78 -42.47 -23.21
C ALA A 56 -19.75 -41.95 -22.19
N PRO A 57 -18.47 -41.77 -22.55
CA PRO A 57 -17.53 -41.02 -21.71
C PRO A 57 -18.05 -39.60 -21.43
N LEU A 58 -17.79 -39.04 -20.24
CA LEU A 58 -18.15 -37.65 -19.94
C LEU A 58 -17.60 -36.75 -21.06
N PRO A 59 -18.43 -35.88 -21.66
CA PRO A 59 -17.92 -34.87 -22.56
C PRO A 59 -16.91 -34.00 -21.80
N PRO A 60 -15.74 -33.68 -22.41
CA PRO A 60 -14.76 -32.81 -21.78
C PRO A 60 -15.44 -31.50 -21.39
N VAL A 61 -15.24 -31.06 -20.14
CA VAL A 61 -15.76 -29.78 -19.67
C VAL A 61 -15.28 -28.71 -20.66
N ALA A 62 -16.22 -28.01 -21.29
CA ALA A 62 -15.90 -26.92 -22.19
C ALA A 62 -15.00 -25.94 -21.43
N GLU A 63 -13.73 -25.88 -21.81
CA GLU A 63 -12.81 -24.89 -21.26
C GLU A 63 -13.42 -23.50 -21.52
N PRO A 64 -13.44 -22.60 -20.52
CA PRO A 64 -13.96 -21.26 -20.73
C PRO A 64 -13.23 -20.66 -21.93
N GLU A 65 -13.98 -20.27 -22.97
CA GLU A 65 -13.42 -19.78 -24.21
C GLU A 65 -12.36 -18.70 -23.95
N GLY A 66 -11.10 -19.06 -24.23
CA GLY A 66 -10.03 -18.15 -24.60
C GLY A 66 -9.75 -16.99 -23.66
N ARG A 67 -9.21 -17.25 -22.46
CA ARG A 67 -8.18 -16.32 -21.97
C ARG A 67 -6.95 -16.50 -22.86
N ARG A 68 -6.92 -15.79 -23.99
CA ARG A 68 -5.70 -15.64 -24.81
C ARG A 68 -4.61 -15.09 -23.90
N ALA A 69 -3.72 -15.97 -23.43
CA ALA A 69 -2.52 -15.57 -22.74
C ALA A 69 -1.74 -14.66 -23.69
N ARG A 70 -1.71 -13.37 -23.37
CA ARG A 70 -1.08 -12.36 -24.20
C ARG A 70 0.42 -12.63 -24.14
N THR A 71 0.98 -13.24 -25.19
CA THR A 71 2.39 -13.60 -25.25
C THR A 71 3.21 -12.31 -25.42
N VAL A 72 3.99 -11.97 -24.39
CA VAL A 72 4.90 -10.82 -24.45
C VAL A 72 6.12 -11.23 -25.28
N PRO A 73 6.46 -10.50 -26.36
CA PRO A 73 7.57 -10.86 -27.23
C PRO A 73 8.91 -10.77 -26.49
N MET A 74 9.88 -11.59 -26.89
CA MET A 74 11.14 -11.73 -26.17
C MET A 74 11.94 -10.42 -26.08
N TRP A 75 11.94 -9.59 -27.12
CA TRP A 75 12.58 -8.27 -27.10
C TRP A 75 11.98 -7.34 -26.04
N ALA A 76 10.67 -7.43 -25.78
CA ALA A 76 10.03 -6.62 -24.76
C ALA A 76 10.39 -7.09 -23.34
N LYS A 77 10.58 -8.40 -23.14
CA LYS A 77 11.11 -8.95 -21.88
C LYS A 77 12.56 -8.52 -21.65
N VAL A 78 13.39 -8.54 -22.68
CA VAL A 78 14.79 -8.08 -22.63
C VAL A 78 14.86 -6.57 -22.36
N ALA A 79 14.02 -5.77 -23.03
CA ALA A 79 13.93 -4.33 -22.81
C ALA A 79 13.47 -3.98 -21.39
N ALA A 80 12.49 -4.72 -20.85
CA ALA A 80 12.04 -4.56 -19.46
C ALA A 80 13.16 -4.88 -18.45
N GLY A 81 13.92 -5.95 -18.68
CA GLY A 81 15.08 -6.30 -17.85
C GLY A 81 16.19 -5.24 -17.88
N ALA A 82 16.50 -4.72 -19.07
CA ALA A 82 17.51 -3.66 -19.23
C ALA A 82 17.10 -2.36 -18.52
N ALA A 83 15.84 -1.94 -18.64
CA ALA A 83 15.32 -0.75 -17.96
C ALA A 83 15.39 -0.88 -16.42
N ALA A 84 15.07 -2.06 -15.87
CA ALA A 84 15.14 -2.31 -14.44
C ALA A 84 16.59 -2.20 -13.92
N ALA A 85 17.57 -2.75 -14.64
CA ALA A 85 18.98 -2.66 -14.25
C ALA A 85 19.48 -1.20 -14.23
N VAL A 86 19.10 -0.39 -15.22
CA VAL A 86 19.45 1.04 -15.26
C VAL A 86 18.88 1.79 -14.06
N LEU A 87 17.61 1.53 -13.69
CA LEU A 87 16.98 2.16 -12.52
C LEU A 87 17.67 1.78 -11.21
N ILE A 88 18.09 0.52 -11.05
CA ILE A 88 18.83 0.06 -9.87
C ILE A 88 20.17 0.79 -9.76
N VAL A 89 20.93 0.86 -10.86
CA VAL A 89 22.23 1.55 -10.88
C VAL A 89 22.07 3.04 -10.61
N ALA A 90 21.12 3.70 -11.27
CA ALA A 90 20.84 5.12 -11.05
C ALA A 90 20.38 5.39 -9.61
N GLY A 91 19.49 4.56 -9.06
CA GLY A 91 19.04 4.64 -7.68
C GLY A 91 20.19 4.48 -6.68
N ALA A 92 21.05 3.49 -6.88
CA ALA A 92 22.24 3.27 -6.04
C ALA A 92 23.23 4.44 -6.14
N ALA A 93 23.47 4.97 -7.35
CA ALA A 93 24.33 6.14 -7.55
C ALA A 93 23.79 7.39 -6.84
N VAL A 94 22.48 7.65 -6.93
CA VAL A 94 21.84 8.78 -6.23
C VAL A 94 21.91 8.59 -4.71
N ALA A 95 21.63 7.39 -4.21
CA ALA A 95 21.75 7.09 -2.78
C ALA A 95 23.19 7.30 -2.30
N TYR A 96 24.18 6.76 -3.02
CA TYR A 96 25.60 6.93 -2.72
C TYR A 96 26.01 8.40 -2.70
N GLN A 97 25.61 9.18 -3.71
CA GLN A 97 25.90 10.62 -3.75
C GLN A 97 25.28 11.38 -2.57
N ARG A 98 24.06 11.03 -2.15
CA ARG A 98 23.42 11.64 -0.97
C ARG A 98 24.18 11.30 0.32
N HIS A 99 24.58 10.04 0.49
CA HIS A 99 25.40 9.63 1.63
C HIS A 99 26.75 10.33 1.65
N ALA A 100 27.47 10.35 0.52
CA ALA A 100 28.76 11.01 0.40
C ALA A 100 28.69 12.53 0.65
N LYS A 101 27.63 13.20 0.17
CA LYS A 101 27.40 14.62 0.47
C LYS A 101 27.17 14.86 1.95
N THR A 102 26.37 14.01 2.61
CA THR A 102 26.06 14.15 4.04
C THR A 102 27.32 14.00 4.88
N GLU A 103 28.13 12.98 4.61
CA GLU A 103 29.40 12.75 5.30
C GLU A 103 30.39 13.92 5.08
N ARG A 104 30.53 14.44 3.85
CA ARG A 104 31.37 15.62 3.58
C ARG A 104 30.89 16.86 4.33
N MET A 105 29.59 17.09 4.38
CA MET A 105 29.02 18.22 5.12
C MET A 105 29.30 18.10 6.62
N TYR A 106 29.22 16.90 7.17
CA TYR A 106 29.53 16.66 8.57
C TYR A 106 31.03 16.78 8.84
N ALA A 107 31.90 16.32 7.95
CA ALA A 107 33.36 16.41 8.11
C ALA A 107 33.87 17.84 8.39
N ILE A 108 33.21 18.88 7.87
CA ILE A 108 33.55 20.30 8.14
C ILE A 108 33.46 20.66 9.62
N TYR A 109 32.59 19.98 10.36
CA TYR A 109 32.38 20.20 11.79
C TYR A 109 33.11 19.17 12.65
N SER A 110 33.96 18.33 12.04
CA SER A 110 34.80 17.38 12.77
C SER A 110 35.64 18.10 13.83
N GLY A 111 35.64 17.57 15.05
CA GLY A 111 36.28 18.21 16.21
C GLY A 111 35.36 19.14 17.03
N SER A 112 34.19 19.52 16.51
CA SER A 112 33.18 20.25 17.29
C SER A 112 32.51 19.34 18.31
N TYR A 113 32.09 19.90 19.45
CA TYR A 113 31.39 19.17 20.52
C TYR A 113 30.36 20.06 21.21
N ILE A 114 29.41 19.42 21.89
CA ILE A 114 28.45 20.08 22.78
C ILE A 114 28.48 19.43 24.17
N VAL A 115 28.04 20.16 25.19
CA VAL A 115 27.95 19.65 26.56
C VAL A 115 26.49 19.65 27.00
N ARG A 116 25.98 18.51 27.45
CA ARG A 116 24.62 18.34 28.00
C ARG A 116 24.71 17.60 29.33
N GLY A 117 24.18 18.18 30.40
CA GLY A 117 24.19 17.56 31.74
C GLY A 117 25.59 17.15 32.20
N GLY A 118 26.62 17.95 31.85
CA GLY A 118 28.03 17.64 32.15
C GLY A 118 28.70 16.61 31.23
N LYS A 119 27.97 15.98 30.31
CA LYS A 119 28.53 15.00 29.36
C LYS A 119 28.87 15.64 28.02
N LYS A 120 30.11 15.43 27.55
CA LYS A 120 30.59 15.85 26.23
C LYS A 120 30.04 14.91 25.15
N ILE A 121 29.40 15.48 24.14
CA ILE A 121 28.89 14.77 22.96
C ILE A 121 29.70 15.23 21.75
N THR A 122 30.30 14.28 21.04
CA THR A 122 31.13 14.51 19.85
C THR A 122 30.53 13.90 18.58
N ASP A 123 29.45 13.12 18.69
CA ASP A 123 28.80 12.50 17.53
C ASP A 123 28.07 13.56 16.70
N LEU A 124 28.57 13.83 15.50
CA LEU A 124 28.02 14.82 14.59
C LEU A 124 26.59 14.50 14.16
N LYS A 125 26.20 13.22 14.08
CA LYS A 125 24.83 12.84 13.71
C LYS A 125 23.82 13.28 14.76
N VAL A 126 24.25 13.41 16.01
CA VAL A 126 23.46 13.91 17.13
C VAL A 126 23.53 15.44 17.21
N ILE A 127 24.70 16.02 16.98
CA ILE A 127 24.93 17.48 17.11
C ILE A 127 24.21 18.27 16.00
N MET A 128 24.28 17.79 14.75
CA MET A 128 23.76 18.51 13.58
C MET A 128 22.27 18.86 13.62
N PRO A 129 21.34 17.92 13.92
CA PRO A 129 19.93 18.25 14.01
C PRO A 129 19.63 19.27 15.12
N GLU A 130 20.34 19.20 16.24
CA GLU A 130 20.21 20.16 17.33
C GLU A 130 20.64 21.56 16.90
N LEU A 131 21.79 21.69 16.23
CA LEU A 131 22.28 22.97 15.72
C LEU A 131 21.28 23.60 14.75
N ARG A 132 20.78 22.83 13.78
CA ARG A 132 19.76 23.33 12.82
C ARG A 132 18.49 23.78 13.52
N ARG A 133 18.05 23.08 14.57
CA ARG A 133 16.87 23.49 15.34
C ARG A 133 17.13 24.83 16.03
N ILE A 134 18.28 24.98 16.68
CA ILE A 134 18.66 26.21 17.36
C ILE A 134 18.77 27.37 16.37
N GLU A 135 19.39 27.18 15.21
CA GLU A 135 19.46 28.18 14.14
C GLU A 135 18.06 28.61 13.67
N HIS A 136 17.16 27.65 13.47
CA HIS A 136 15.79 27.93 13.04
C HIS A 136 15.00 28.68 14.12
N GLU A 137 15.18 28.33 15.40
CA GLU A 137 14.59 29.05 16.53
C GLU A 137 15.15 30.47 16.67
N ALA A 138 16.46 30.64 16.53
CA ALA A 138 17.13 31.93 16.56
C ALA A 138 16.67 32.83 15.40
N CYS A 139 16.53 32.28 14.20
CA CYS A 139 16.00 32.99 13.04
C CYS A 139 14.54 33.41 13.26
N ALA A 140 13.71 32.51 13.80
CA ALA A 140 12.32 32.82 14.12
C ALA A 140 12.21 33.90 15.21
N LEU A 141 13.04 33.85 16.24
CA LEU A 141 13.14 34.89 17.26
C LEU A 141 13.55 36.24 16.65
N GLY A 142 14.60 36.24 15.83
CA GLY A 142 15.08 37.45 15.14
C GLY A 142 14.02 38.08 14.25
N ASN A 143 13.21 37.26 13.56
CA ASN A 143 12.12 37.76 12.73
C ASN A 143 10.91 38.25 13.56
N ARG A 144 10.63 37.63 14.72
CA ARG A 144 9.60 38.11 15.67
C ARG A 144 9.97 39.45 16.31
N HIS A 145 11.25 39.64 16.60
CA HIS A 145 11.79 40.85 17.22
C HIS A 145 12.15 41.93 16.18
N LYS A 146 11.90 41.65 14.90
CA LYS A 146 12.16 42.57 13.79
C LYS A 146 11.17 43.73 13.85
N GLY A 147 11.67 44.94 14.10
CA GLY A 147 10.84 46.14 14.22
C GLY A 147 10.57 46.60 15.65
N ILE A 148 11.12 45.93 16.68
CA ILE A 148 11.05 46.40 18.07
C ILE A 148 11.55 47.84 18.22
N GLY A 149 12.58 48.24 17.48
CA GLY A 149 13.07 49.63 17.47
C GLY A 149 12.08 50.67 16.93
N ARG A 150 10.93 50.25 16.38
CA ARG A 150 9.83 51.13 15.92
C ARG A 150 8.59 51.04 16.81
N MET A 151 8.54 50.14 17.80
CA MET A 151 7.42 50.00 18.72
C MET A 151 7.51 50.97 19.89
N SER A 152 6.36 51.36 20.43
CA SER A 152 6.31 52.14 21.66
C SER A 152 6.65 51.25 22.89
N PRO A 153 7.18 51.82 24.00
CA PRO A 153 7.54 51.04 25.18
C PRO A 153 6.40 50.18 25.76
N LYS A 154 5.14 50.64 25.63
CA LYS A 154 3.96 49.90 26.09
C LYS A 154 3.67 48.65 25.25
N GLU A 155 3.90 48.72 23.94
CA GLU A 155 3.72 47.59 23.03
C GLU A 155 4.80 46.54 23.25
N ILE A 156 6.05 46.97 23.48
CA ILE A 156 7.16 46.08 23.81
C ILE A 156 6.86 45.35 25.13
N PHE A 157 6.39 46.05 26.16
CA PHE A 157 6.02 45.44 27.43
C PHE A 157 4.91 44.41 27.29
N LYS A 158 3.84 44.74 26.54
CA LYS A 158 2.73 43.83 26.27
C LYS A 158 3.16 42.60 25.46
N MET A 159 4.07 42.77 24.50
CA MET A 159 4.65 41.67 23.73
C MET A 159 5.46 40.73 24.64
N MET A 160 6.34 41.28 25.48
CA MET A 160 7.16 40.50 26.42
C MET A 160 6.30 39.74 27.44
N GLU A 161 5.22 40.35 27.93
CA GLU A 161 4.30 39.70 28.88
C GLU A 161 3.56 38.50 28.25
N ASN A 162 3.15 38.64 26.98
CA ASN A 162 2.52 37.55 26.22
C ASN A 162 3.51 36.41 25.92
N GLU A 163 4.76 36.73 25.58
CA GLU A 163 5.81 35.73 25.36
C GLU A 163 6.16 34.98 26.66
N ASN A 164 6.21 35.67 27.80
CA ASN A 164 6.48 35.04 29.10
C ASN A 164 5.38 34.02 29.47
N LYS A 165 4.10 34.36 29.21
CA LYS A 165 2.98 33.42 29.39
C LYS A 165 3.08 32.19 28.48
N GLN A 166 3.55 32.35 27.24
CA GLN A 166 3.75 31.22 26.34
C GLN A 166 4.93 30.33 26.74
N ASN A 167 6.04 30.93 27.19
CA ASN A 167 7.24 30.18 27.60
C ASN A 167 7.03 29.42 28.92
N SER A 168 6.24 29.96 29.85
CA SER A 168 5.85 29.28 31.10
C SER A 168 5.10 27.96 30.90
N ASN A 169 4.56 27.71 29.69
CA ASN A 169 3.80 26.51 29.37
C ASN A 169 4.59 25.51 28.51
N ARG A 170 5.90 25.75 28.32
CA ARG A 170 6.77 24.89 27.52
C ARG A 170 7.31 23.75 28.40
N PRO A 171 7.10 22.47 28.05
CA PRO A 171 7.67 21.37 28.82
C PRO A 171 9.20 21.45 28.79
N THR A 172 9.81 21.53 29.97
CA THR A 172 11.25 21.38 30.15
C THR A 172 11.65 19.94 29.82
N ILE A 173 12.62 19.79 28.90
CA ILE A 173 13.26 18.51 28.54
C ILE A 173 14.44 18.26 29.48
#